data_AF-A0A1B8FU73-F1
#
_entry.id   AF-A0A1B8FU73-F1
#
_cell.length_a   1.000
_cell.length_b   1.000
_cell.length_c   1.000
_cell.angle_alpha   90.00
_cell.angle_beta   90.00
_cell.angle_gamma   90.00
#
_symmetry.space_group_name_H-M   'P 1'
#
loop_
_entity.id
_entity.type
_entity.pdbx_description
1 polymer ?
#
loop_
_entity_poly.entity_id
_entity_poly.type
_entity_poly.pdbx_seq_one_letter_code
_entity_poly.pdbx_strand_id
1 'polypeptide(L)'
;MDIVLEVVDTFALDYAYAYFLPAGPAPFDLAGASGLKNQTLDTLASTWIYEPASTYLNFAPSAAAYMSAWPRDYIWRQFISLFAITWIFGLALYFIVATASYYLLFDHATFSHPKFLKNQVRLEMTQANTAMPVMSLLTAACFVAECRGYSKLYDTTAEGPGTWYNFAQFPAFLFFTDFFIYLIHRGLHHPAIYKTLHKPHHKWIMPTPFASHAFHPLDGFAQSIPYHVFPFIFPLQKVAYVGLFIFINMWTILIHDGEFVTQSPVINGAACHTMHHLYFNYNYGQYFTLWDRVGGSYRKPNPELFSKESKMGAKEWERQVKEMERIQNEVEGKDDRSYGGEGEGKKKI
;
A
#
# COMPACT_ATOMS: atom_id res chain seq x y z
N MET A 1 -1.73 14.46 -1.54
CA MET A 1 -1.34 14.15 -0.14
C MET A 1 -1.18 15.38 0.74
N ASP A 2 -1.08 16.57 0.14
CA ASP A 2 -1.17 17.89 0.78
C ASP A 2 -2.32 18.05 1.78
N ILE A 3 -3.53 17.55 1.51
CA ILE A 3 -4.65 17.61 2.47
C ILE A 3 -4.30 16.88 3.78
N VAL A 4 -3.76 15.67 3.68
CA VAL A 4 -3.36 14.87 4.85
C VAL A 4 -2.17 15.52 5.55
N LEU A 5 -1.21 16.03 4.78
CA LEU A 5 -0.06 16.75 5.30
C LEU A 5 -0.50 17.98 6.11
N GLU A 6 -1.42 18.79 5.60
CA GLU A 6 -1.94 19.98 6.31
C GLU A 6 -2.61 19.61 7.63
N VAL A 7 -3.44 18.56 7.65
CA VAL A 7 -4.08 18.07 8.88
C VAL A 7 -3.01 17.71 9.92
N VAL A 8 -2.03 16.89 9.51
CA VAL A 8 -1.03 16.36 10.44
C VAL A 8 -0.03 17.44 10.87
N ASP A 9 0.35 18.37 9.97
CA ASP A 9 1.13 19.55 10.32
C ASP A 9 0.42 20.38 11.37
N THR A 10 -0.84 20.72 11.14
CA THR A 10 -1.61 21.64 11.99
C THR A 10 -1.83 21.10 13.39
N PHE A 11 -2.09 19.80 13.52
CA PHE A 11 -2.42 19.19 14.82
C PHE A 11 -1.25 18.51 15.51
N ALA A 12 -0.12 18.27 14.83
CA ALA A 12 1.01 17.56 15.41
C ALA A 12 2.38 18.08 14.98
N LEU A 13 2.70 18.09 13.69
CA LEU A 13 4.09 18.27 13.25
C LEU A 13 4.59 19.70 13.41
N ASP A 14 3.73 20.73 13.31
CA ASP A 14 4.14 22.11 13.61
C ASP A 14 4.75 22.21 15.02
N TYR A 15 4.10 21.62 16.02
CA TYR A 15 4.57 21.63 17.40
C TYR A 15 5.87 20.83 17.54
N ALA A 16 5.97 19.67 16.88
CA ALA A 16 7.18 18.86 16.90
C ALA A 16 8.37 19.59 16.27
N TYR A 17 8.19 20.19 15.09
CA TYR A 17 9.24 20.94 14.41
C TYR A 17 9.61 22.23 15.16
N ALA A 18 8.65 22.93 15.76
CA ALA A 18 8.94 24.09 16.60
C ALA A 18 9.74 23.72 17.85
N TYR A 19 9.47 22.55 18.45
CA TYR A 19 10.17 22.08 19.64
C TYR A 19 11.59 21.55 19.33
N PHE A 20 11.72 20.66 18.36
CA PHE A 20 13.00 20.01 18.04
C PHE A 20 13.90 20.84 17.11
N LEU A 21 13.33 21.75 16.35
CA LEU A 21 14.03 22.58 15.38
C LEU A 21 13.49 24.03 15.42
N PRO A 22 13.66 24.73 16.56
CA PRO A 22 13.13 26.08 16.73
C PRO A 22 13.77 27.07 15.76
N ALA A 23 12.99 28.05 15.32
CA ALA A 23 13.49 29.15 14.50
C ALA A 23 14.62 29.90 15.22
N GLY A 24 15.66 30.25 14.48
CA GLY A 24 16.73 31.12 14.99
C GLY A 24 16.23 32.55 15.22
N PRO A 25 16.92 33.34 16.07
CA PRO A 25 16.59 34.75 16.24
C PRO A 25 16.65 35.48 14.88
N ALA A 26 15.70 36.39 14.65
CA ALA A 26 15.65 37.16 13.41
C ALA A 26 17.00 37.88 13.17
N PRO A 27 17.54 37.88 11.93
CA PRO A 27 18.87 38.42 11.64
C PRO A 27 18.98 39.95 11.78
N PHE A 28 17.93 40.65 12.19
CA PHE A 28 17.91 42.09 12.40
C PHE A 28 17.58 42.42 13.85
N ASP A 29 18.54 43.07 14.52
CA ASP A 29 18.27 43.85 15.73
C ASP A 29 17.40 45.05 15.31
N LEU A 30 16.08 44.88 15.39
CA LEU A 30 15.10 45.96 15.23
C LEU A 30 15.16 46.85 16.49
N ALA A 31 16.32 47.49 16.70
CA ALA A 31 16.65 48.34 17.85
C ALA A 31 15.80 49.63 17.97
N GLY A 32 14.70 49.73 17.21
CA GLY A 32 13.69 50.80 17.28
C GLY A 32 12.25 50.32 17.48
N ALA A 33 11.97 49.01 17.51
CA ALA A 33 10.61 48.48 17.66
C ALA A 33 10.25 48.18 19.13
N SER A 34 10.60 49.10 20.04
CA SER A 34 10.28 48.98 21.48
C SER A 34 8.77 49.00 21.80
N GLY A 35 7.91 49.16 20.79
CA GLY A 35 6.44 49.16 20.91
C GLY A 35 5.71 47.91 20.39
N LEU A 36 6.39 46.95 19.74
CA LEU A 36 5.74 45.76 19.16
C LEU A 36 6.02 44.52 20.01
N LYS A 37 5.48 44.48 21.23
CA LYS A 37 5.57 43.28 22.07
C LYS A 37 4.50 42.25 21.69
N ASN A 38 5.01 41.07 21.30
CA ASN A 38 4.57 39.72 21.70
C ASN A 38 3.75 38.80 20.78
N GLN A 39 3.43 39.15 19.53
CA GLN A 39 2.88 38.14 18.58
C GLN A 39 3.36 38.27 17.13
N THR A 40 3.82 39.45 16.72
CA THR A 40 4.19 39.74 15.32
C THR A 40 5.67 39.54 15.00
N LEU A 41 6.55 39.35 15.98
CA LEU A 41 8.00 39.20 15.73
C LEU A 41 8.43 37.76 15.39
N ASP A 42 7.83 36.75 16.02
CA ASP A 42 8.14 35.34 15.71
C ASP A 42 7.58 34.93 14.33
N THR A 43 6.52 35.59 13.87
CA THR A 43 5.96 35.41 12.52
C THR A 43 6.80 36.06 11.41
N LEU A 44 7.73 36.96 11.75
CA LEU A 44 8.62 37.62 10.78
C LEU A 44 9.87 36.79 10.40
N ALA A 45 10.13 35.68 11.08
CA ALA A 45 11.29 34.82 10.78
C ALA A 45 11.00 33.78 9.68
N SER A 46 9.73 33.37 9.51
CA SER A 46 9.32 32.39 8.50
C SER A 46 8.89 33.08 7.21
N THR A 47 9.43 32.63 6.08
CA THR A 47 9.04 33.10 4.74
C THR A 47 7.82 32.38 4.17
N TRP A 48 7.31 31.37 4.86
CA TRP A 48 6.15 30.60 4.42
C TRP A 48 4.85 31.38 4.60
N ILE A 49 4.04 31.36 3.55
CA ILE A 49 2.71 31.95 3.52
C ILE A 49 1.70 30.82 3.51
N TYR A 50 0.71 30.91 4.40
CA TYR A 50 -0.36 29.92 4.47
C TYR A 50 -1.26 29.98 3.23
N GLU A 51 -1.31 28.86 2.52
CA GLU A 51 -2.29 28.58 1.47
C GLU A 51 -2.99 27.26 1.83
N PRO A 52 -4.32 27.22 1.88
CA PRO A 52 -5.05 25.99 2.21
C PRO A 52 -4.85 24.94 1.11
N ALA A 53 -4.56 23.70 1.50
CA ALA A 53 -4.42 22.57 0.60
C ALA A 53 -5.76 22.20 -0.08
N SER A 54 -6.88 22.47 0.58
CA SER A 54 -8.23 22.23 0.06
C SER A 54 -9.25 23.28 0.52
N THR A 55 -10.13 23.64 -0.39
CA THR A 55 -11.34 24.43 -0.13
C THR A 55 -12.39 23.66 0.68
N TYR A 56 -12.39 22.33 0.60
CA TYR A 56 -13.34 21.48 1.34
C TYR A 56 -12.93 21.28 2.79
N LEU A 57 -11.63 21.19 3.06
CA LEU A 57 -11.08 20.95 4.39
C LEU A 57 -9.78 21.75 4.55
N ASN A 58 -9.82 22.77 5.40
CA ASN A 58 -8.65 23.57 5.75
C ASN A 58 -8.64 23.95 7.22
N PHE A 59 -7.45 24.18 7.75
CA PHE A 59 -7.24 24.55 9.14
C PHE A 59 -6.28 25.73 9.26
N ALA A 60 -6.73 26.79 9.93
CA ALA A 60 -5.87 27.93 10.19
C ALA A 60 -4.61 27.47 10.97
N PRO A 61 -3.40 27.83 10.52
CA PRO A 61 -2.17 27.41 11.16
C PRO A 61 -2.06 28.02 12.56
N SER A 62 -1.53 27.24 13.49
CA SER A 62 -1.19 27.74 14.83
C SER A 62 0.08 28.60 14.79
N ALA A 63 0.40 29.29 15.88
CA ALA A 63 1.68 30.01 16.01
C ALA A 63 2.89 29.09 15.79
N ALA A 64 2.79 27.82 16.20
CA ALA A 64 3.87 26.84 16.06
C ALA A 64 4.28 26.60 14.59
N ALA A 65 3.37 26.81 13.62
CA ALA A 65 3.67 26.69 12.19
C ALA A 65 4.82 27.62 11.73
N TYR A 66 5.00 28.75 12.43
CA TYR A 66 5.99 29.78 12.11
C TYR A 66 7.21 29.75 13.05
N MET A 67 7.22 28.87 14.05
CA MET A 67 8.26 28.81 15.09
C MET A 67 9.37 27.80 14.80
N SER A 68 9.35 27.12 13.65
CA SER A 68 10.42 26.19 13.26
C SER A 68 11.42 26.84 12.31
N ALA A 69 12.70 26.47 12.40
CA ALA A 69 13.69 26.84 11.41
C ALA A 69 13.40 26.25 10.01
N TRP A 70 12.61 25.16 9.94
CA TRP A 70 12.13 24.61 8.67
C TRP A 70 10.65 24.95 8.47
N PRO A 71 10.35 25.94 7.61
CA PRO A 71 8.96 26.25 7.28
C PRO A 71 8.27 25.10 6.55
N ARG A 72 6.93 25.10 6.51
CA ARG A 72 6.10 24.01 5.93
C ARG A 72 6.40 23.71 4.45
N ASP A 73 6.89 24.67 3.69
CA ASP A 73 7.28 24.53 2.28
C ASP A 73 8.73 24.08 2.07
N TYR A 74 9.51 23.96 3.15
CA TYR A 74 10.87 23.45 3.10
C TYR A 74 10.88 21.96 2.72
N ILE A 75 11.64 21.64 1.67
CA ILE A 75 11.55 20.33 1.01
C ILE A 75 11.88 19.15 1.94
N TRP A 76 12.85 19.29 2.85
CA TRP A 76 13.20 18.19 3.76
C TRP A 76 12.18 18.02 4.88
N ARG A 77 11.54 19.11 5.34
CA ARG A 77 10.40 19.01 6.27
C ARG A 77 9.26 18.27 5.60
N GLN A 78 8.86 18.69 4.39
CA GLN A 78 7.81 18.03 3.63
C GLN A 78 8.12 16.55 3.39
N PHE A 79 9.33 16.23 2.95
CA PHE A 79 9.75 14.85 2.70
C PHE A 79 9.69 13.98 3.96
N ILE A 80 10.28 14.44 5.08
CA ILE A 80 10.29 13.68 6.34
C ILE A 80 8.88 13.51 6.89
N SER A 81 8.05 14.56 6.79
CA SER A 81 6.67 14.54 7.24
C SER A 81 5.84 13.57 6.42
N LEU A 82 5.91 13.64 5.08
CA LEU A 82 5.21 12.72 4.18
C LEU A 82 5.70 11.28 4.34
N PHE A 83 7.00 11.07 4.55
CA PHE A 83 7.55 9.75 4.88
C PHE A 83 6.94 9.20 6.18
N ALA A 84 6.98 9.97 7.27
CA ALA A 84 6.46 9.54 8.56
C ALA A 84 4.95 9.29 8.51
N ILE A 85 4.20 10.20 7.88
CA ILE A 85 2.74 10.06 7.68
C ILE A 85 2.45 8.77 6.90
N THR A 86 3.10 8.58 5.75
CA THR A 86 2.85 7.40 4.89
C THR A 86 3.18 6.11 5.62
N TRP A 87 4.31 6.06 6.32
CA TRP A 87 4.73 4.87 7.04
C TRP A 87 3.81 4.53 8.21
N ILE A 88 3.53 5.50 9.09
CA ILE A 88 2.69 5.29 10.27
C ILE A 88 1.25 5.00 9.87
N PHE A 89 0.71 5.75 8.90
CA PHE A 89 -0.64 5.52 8.38
C PHE A 89 -0.73 4.15 7.71
N GLY A 90 0.26 3.78 6.89
CA GLY A 90 0.35 2.47 6.26
C GLY A 90 0.35 1.35 7.30
N LEU A 91 1.15 1.48 8.37
CA LEU A 91 1.19 0.52 9.47
C LEU A 91 -0.16 0.42 10.19
N ALA A 92 -0.78 1.56 10.51
CA ALA A 92 -2.07 1.59 11.17
C ALA A 92 -3.14 0.92 10.31
N LEU A 93 -3.24 1.27 9.03
CA LEU A 93 -4.18 0.68 8.09
C LEU A 93 -3.93 -0.82 7.92
N TYR A 94 -2.68 -1.23 7.74
CA TYR A 94 -2.27 -2.63 7.64
C TYR A 94 -2.71 -3.42 8.88
N PHE A 95 -2.33 -3.00 10.09
CA PHE A 95 -2.68 -3.74 11.29
C PHE A 95 -4.17 -3.71 11.59
N ILE A 96 -4.87 -2.60 11.38
CA ILE A 96 -6.33 -2.53 11.61
C ILE A 96 -7.07 -3.46 10.65
N VAL A 97 -6.82 -3.33 9.34
CA VAL A 97 -7.57 -4.05 8.32
C VAL A 97 -7.15 -5.52 8.26
N ALA A 98 -5.86 -5.84 8.32
CA ALA A 98 -5.40 -7.23 8.33
C ALA A 98 -5.84 -7.97 9.59
N THR A 99 -5.83 -7.32 10.76
CA THR A 99 -6.35 -7.93 12.00
C THR A 99 -7.87 -8.13 11.93
N ALA A 100 -8.62 -7.14 11.43
CA ALA A 100 -10.06 -7.30 11.24
C ALA A 100 -10.38 -8.42 10.25
N SER A 101 -9.71 -8.47 9.10
CA SER A 101 -9.86 -9.55 8.12
C SER A 101 -9.46 -10.90 8.72
N TYR A 102 -8.36 -10.97 9.47
CA TYR A 102 -7.91 -12.19 10.14
C TYR A 102 -8.95 -12.75 11.12
N TYR A 103 -9.59 -11.92 11.94
CA TYR A 103 -10.56 -12.40 12.92
C TYR A 103 -11.98 -12.57 12.37
N LEU A 104 -12.38 -11.78 11.36
CA LEU A 104 -13.76 -11.73 10.88
C LEU A 104 -13.99 -12.55 9.60
N LEU A 105 -12.97 -12.70 8.75
CA LEU A 105 -13.11 -13.26 7.41
C LEU A 105 -12.22 -14.50 7.17
N PHE A 106 -10.99 -14.50 7.68
CA PHE A 106 -10.00 -15.54 7.41
C PHE A 106 -10.39 -16.92 7.97
N ASP A 107 -10.34 -17.94 7.11
CA ASP A 107 -10.61 -19.32 7.49
C ASP A 107 -9.39 -19.95 8.18
N HIS A 108 -9.46 -20.08 9.50
CA HIS A 108 -8.39 -20.63 10.33
C HIS A 108 -8.10 -22.12 10.07
N ALA A 109 -8.97 -22.85 9.35
CA ALA A 109 -8.65 -24.20 8.87
C ALA A 109 -7.43 -24.19 7.92
N THR A 110 -7.06 -23.04 7.36
CA THR A 110 -5.88 -22.87 6.49
C THR A 110 -4.58 -23.25 7.18
N PHE A 111 -4.51 -23.15 8.52
CA PHE A 111 -3.33 -23.57 9.30
C PHE A 111 -3.05 -25.07 9.25
N SER A 112 -4.06 -25.88 8.92
CA SER A 112 -3.89 -27.31 8.74
C SER A 112 -3.44 -27.69 7.31
N HIS A 113 -3.35 -26.72 6.38
CA HIS A 113 -2.88 -26.99 5.04
C HIS A 113 -1.40 -27.47 5.05
N PRO A 114 -1.02 -28.54 4.33
CA PRO A 114 0.34 -29.09 4.35
C PRO A 114 1.45 -28.12 3.94
N LYS A 115 1.08 -27.07 3.21
CA LYS A 115 1.98 -26.02 2.71
C LYS A 115 1.93 -24.72 3.52
N PHE A 116 1.36 -24.75 4.72
CA PHE A 116 1.42 -23.65 5.67
C PHE A 116 2.79 -23.66 6.40
N LEU A 117 3.47 -22.52 6.46
CA LEU A 117 4.80 -22.43 7.05
C LEU A 117 4.76 -22.39 8.58
N LYS A 118 5.81 -22.90 9.23
CA LYS A 118 5.96 -22.75 10.69
C LYS A 118 6.09 -21.27 11.05
N ASN A 119 5.27 -20.80 11.99
CA ASN A 119 5.21 -19.40 12.43
C ASN A 119 4.89 -18.39 11.30
N GLN A 120 4.18 -18.81 10.25
CA GLN A 120 3.97 -18.00 9.04
C GLN A 120 3.47 -16.59 9.34
N VAL A 121 2.42 -16.42 10.15
CA VAL A 121 1.83 -15.10 10.50
C VAL A 121 2.89 -14.14 11.05
N ARG A 122 3.76 -14.62 11.96
CA ARG A 122 4.85 -13.80 12.51
C ARG A 122 5.86 -13.44 11.43
N LEU A 123 6.20 -14.38 10.54
CA LEU A 123 7.17 -14.14 9.47
C LEU A 123 6.61 -13.16 8.41
N GLU A 124 5.33 -13.27 8.07
CA GLU A 124 4.59 -12.34 7.21
C GLU A 124 4.62 -10.93 7.78
N MET A 125 4.19 -10.76 9.04
CA MET A 125 4.27 -9.47 9.74
C MET A 125 5.69 -8.94 9.79
N THR A 126 6.69 -9.77 10.11
CA THR A 126 8.09 -9.32 10.18
C THR A 126 8.53 -8.77 8.83
N GLN A 127 8.27 -9.50 7.74
CA GLN A 127 8.66 -9.07 6.41
C GLN A 127 7.93 -7.80 5.98
N ALA A 128 6.62 -7.70 6.19
CA ALA A 128 5.86 -6.49 5.90
C ALA A 128 6.43 -5.27 6.63
N ASN A 129 6.66 -5.38 7.94
CA ASN A 129 7.22 -4.30 8.75
C ASN A 129 8.65 -3.92 8.37
N THR A 130 9.44 -4.85 7.81
CA THR A 130 10.77 -4.52 7.27
C THR A 130 10.70 -3.84 5.90
N ALA A 131 9.69 -4.14 5.08
CA ALA A 131 9.56 -3.59 3.72
C ALA A 131 8.91 -2.20 3.70
N MET A 132 7.88 -2.00 4.53
CA MET A 132 7.05 -0.79 4.55
C MET A 132 7.82 0.53 4.74
N PRO A 133 8.88 0.65 5.56
CA PRO A 133 9.66 1.88 5.65
C PRO A 133 10.32 2.23 4.31
N VAL A 134 10.93 1.27 3.62
CA VAL A 134 11.59 1.53 2.33
C VAL A 134 10.56 1.87 1.26
N MET A 135 9.42 1.18 1.23
CA MET A 135 8.32 1.53 0.34
C MET A 135 7.80 2.95 0.61
N SER A 136 7.59 3.31 1.89
CA SER A 136 7.13 4.63 2.30
C SER A 136 8.12 5.74 1.95
N LEU A 137 9.42 5.45 2.01
CA LEU A 137 10.48 6.38 1.59
C LEU A 137 10.37 6.71 0.09
N LEU A 138 10.18 5.69 -0.74
CA LEU A 138 10.04 5.84 -2.19
C LEU A 138 8.71 6.54 -2.53
N THR A 139 7.62 6.16 -1.87
CA THR A 139 6.31 6.81 -2.02
C THR A 139 6.32 8.28 -1.58
N ALA A 140 7.05 8.62 -0.50
CA ALA A 140 7.16 10.00 -0.05
C ALA A 140 7.80 10.92 -1.11
N ALA A 141 8.72 10.41 -1.93
CA ALA A 141 9.28 11.17 -3.04
C ALA A 141 8.21 11.54 -4.08
N CYS A 142 7.30 10.61 -4.40
CA CYS A 142 6.14 10.90 -5.26
C CYS A 142 5.24 11.97 -4.64
N PHE A 143 4.92 11.83 -3.35
CA PHE A 143 4.07 12.78 -2.64
C PHE A 143 4.67 14.18 -2.52
N VAL A 144 5.99 14.31 -2.36
CA VAL A 144 6.65 15.62 -2.42
C VAL A 144 6.46 16.25 -3.80
N ALA A 145 6.65 15.48 -4.88
CA ALA A 145 6.45 16.01 -6.22
C ALA A 145 5.00 16.46 -6.45
N GLU A 146 4.02 15.69 -5.94
CA GLU A 146 2.61 16.06 -5.97
C GLU A 146 2.32 17.36 -5.20
N CYS A 147 2.77 17.46 -3.94
CA CYS A 147 2.58 18.64 -3.09
C CYS A 147 3.25 19.89 -3.64
N ARG A 148 4.27 19.74 -4.48
CA ARG A 148 4.97 20.85 -5.16
C ARG A 148 4.35 21.22 -6.51
N GLY A 149 3.20 20.66 -6.85
CA GLY A 149 2.42 21.04 -8.04
C GLY A 149 2.91 20.42 -9.35
N TYR A 150 3.77 19.38 -9.31
CA TYR A 150 4.19 18.68 -10.53
C TYR A 150 3.13 17.71 -11.06
N SER A 151 2.11 17.40 -10.26
CA SER A 151 0.99 16.53 -10.64
C SER A 151 -0.22 17.35 -11.12
N LYS A 152 -1.18 16.68 -11.76
CA LYS A 152 -2.48 17.21 -12.19
C LYS A 152 -3.56 16.98 -11.12
N LEU A 153 -3.17 16.91 -9.85
CA LEU A 153 -4.13 16.88 -8.75
C LEU A 153 -4.89 18.21 -8.69
N TYR A 154 -6.20 18.15 -8.59
CA TYR A 154 -7.06 19.33 -8.49
C TYR A 154 -7.99 19.21 -7.28
N ASP A 155 -8.36 20.35 -6.70
CA ASP A 155 -9.19 20.34 -5.50
C ASP A 155 -10.67 20.32 -5.86
N THR A 156 -11.17 21.36 -6.55
CA THR A 156 -12.60 21.51 -6.84
C THR A 156 -12.99 21.06 -8.24
N THR A 157 -14.26 20.69 -8.44
CA THR A 157 -14.79 20.37 -9.78
C THR A 157 -14.58 21.50 -10.80
N ALA A 158 -14.53 22.75 -10.35
CA ALA A 158 -14.31 23.92 -11.22
C ALA A 158 -12.87 24.00 -11.77
N GLU A 159 -11.89 23.47 -11.03
CA GLU A 159 -10.50 23.34 -11.49
C GLU A 159 -10.28 22.11 -12.39
N GLY A 160 -11.19 21.13 -12.30
CA GLY A 160 -11.12 19.86 -13.04
C GLY A 160 -11.78 19.90 -14.41
N PRO A 161 -11.82 18.76 -15.13
CA PRO A 161 -12.44 18.64 -16.46
C PRO A 161 -13.97 18.83 -16.51
N GLY A 162 -14.62 19.10 -15.36
CA GLY A 162 -16.07 19.26 -15.21
C GLY A 162 -16.76 18.09 -14.50
N THR A 163 -18.06 18.25 -14.23
CA THR A 163 -18.85 17.35 -13.37
C THR A 163 -18.89 15.89 -13.83
N TRP A 164 -18.82 15.62 -15.13
CA TRP A 164 -18.77 14.25 -15.65
C TRP A 164 -17.54 13.48 -15.12
N TYR A 165 -16.43 14.20 -14.92
CA TYR A 165 -15.17 13.61 -14.49
C TYR A 165 -15.13 13.31 -13.00
N ASN A 166 -16.00 13.92 -12.20
CA ASN A 166 -16.18 13.56 -10.79
C ASN A 166 -16.43 12.06 -10.61
N PHE A 167 -17.11 11.43 -11.58
CA PHE A 167 -17.39 10.00 -11.59
C PHE A 167 -16.44 9.22 -12.51
N ALA A 168 -16.12 9.74 -13.70
CA ALA A 168 -15.31 9.02 -14.69
C ALA A 168 -13.86 8.77 -14.23
N GLN A 169 -13.32 9.58 -13.32
CA GLN A 169 -11.97 9.40 -12.78
C GLN A 169 -11.76 8.05 -12.07
N PHE A 170 -12.78 7.50 -11.40
CA PHE A 170 -12.67 6.24 -10.66
C PHE A 170 -12.45 5.02 -11.56
N PRO A 171 -13.33 4.72 -12.55
CA PRO A 171 -13.06 3.64 -13.48
C PRO A 171 -11.79 3.90 -14.29
N ALA A 172 -11.51 5.15 -14.71
CA ALA A 172 -10.28 5.46 -15.42
C ALA A 172 -9.02 5.10 -14.59
N PHE A 173 -9.02 5.48 -13.31
CA PHE A 173 -7.95 5.12 -12.37
C PHE A 173 -7.82 3.60 -12.21
N LEU A 174 -8.93 2.90 -11.98
CA LEU A 174 -8.91 1.45 -11.77
C LEU A 174 -8.43 0.71 -13.03
N PHE A 175 -8.91 1.05 -14.22
CA PHE A 175 -8.44 0.40 -15.46
C PHE A 175 -6.97 0.70 -15.78
N PHE A 176 -6.54 1.95 -15.59
CA PHE A 176 -5.15 2.33 -15.80
C PHE A 176 -4.23 1.55 -14.84
N THR A 177 -4.55 1.60 -13.54
CA THR A 177 -3.71 0.98 -12.51
C THR A 177 -3.70 -0.53 -12.65
N ASP A 178 -4.85 -1.18 -12.87
CA ASP A 178 -4.93 -2.62 -13.12
C ASP A 178 -4.06 -3.06 -14.30
N PHE A 179 -4.05 -2.30 -15.40
CA PHE A 179 -3.25 -2.61 -16.58
C PHE A 179 -1.74 -2.58 -16.29
N PHE A 180 -1.26 -1.49 -15.70
CA PHE A 180 0.16 -1.36 -15.44
C PHE A 180 0.64 -2.27 -14.30
N ILE A 181 -0.21 -2.51 -13.30
CA ILE A 181 0.09 -3.50 -12.26
C ILE A 181 0.17 -4.90 -12.85
N TYR A 182 -0.77 -5.27 -13.73
CA TYR A 182 -0.69 -6.54 -14.45
C TYR A 182 0.65 -6.71 -15.19
N LEU A 183 1.11 -5.69 -15.91
CA LEU A 183 2.39 -5.73 -16.61
C LEU A 183 3.59 -5.87 -15.66
N ILE A 184 3.60 -5.07 -14.58
CA ILE A 184 4.66 -5.10 -13.58
C ILE A 184 4.69 -6.44 -12.86
N HIS A 185 3.53 -6.93 -12.42
CA HIS A 185 3.37 -8.18 -11.72
C HIS A 185 3.78 -9.37 -12.59
N ARG A 186 3.30 -9.43 -13.83
CA ARG A 186 3.76 -10.45 -14.79
C ARG A 186 5.27 -10.35 -15.07
N GLY A 187 5.81 -9.13 -15.13
CA GLY A 187 7.25 -8.88 -15.25
C GLY A 187 8.05 -9.37 -14.05
N LEU A 188 7.53 -9.21 -12.83
CA LEU A 188 8.13 -9.71 -11.59
C LEU A 188 8.22 -11.23 -11.54
N HIS A 189 7.38 -11.93 -12.30
CA HIS A 189 7.48 -13.38 -12.53
C HIS A 189 8.51 -13.80 -13.58
N HIS A 190 9.18 -12.84 -14.23
CA HIS A 190 10.26 -13.17 -15.16
C HIS A 190 11.44 -13.82 -14.42
N PRO A 191 12.02 -14.94 -14.91
CA PRO A 191 13.06 -15.70 -14.21
C PRO A 191 14.28 -14.88 -13.76
N ALA A 192 14.61 -13.82 -14.50
CA ALA A 192 15.74 -12.94 -14.19
C ALA A 192 15.59 -12.13 -12.90
N ILE A 193 14.35 -11.85 -12.46
CA ILE A 193 14.09 -10.99 -11.29
C ILE A 193 13.22 -11.66 -10.22
N TYR A 194 12.44 -12.68 -10.59
CA TYR A 194 11.52 -13.39 -9.70
C TYR A 194 12.16 -13.82 -8.39
N LYS A 195 13.30 -14.53 -8.45
CA LYS A 195 13.97 -15.08 -7.26
C LYS A 195 14.37 -14.01 -6.24
N THR A 196 14.69 -12.81 -6.71
CA THR A 196 15.16 -11.71 -5.87
C THR A 196 14.02 -10.85 -5.35
N LEU A 197 13.08 -10.48 -6.23
CA LEU A 197 12.07 -9.49 -5.91
C LEU A 197 10.76 -10.13 -5.43
N HIS A 198 10.29 -11.19 -6.09
CA HIS A 198 8.92 -11.64 -5.95
C HIS A 198 8.75 -13.01 -5.28
N LYS A 199 9.76 -13.89 -5.35
CA LYS A 199 9.84 -15.13 -4.54
C LYS A 199 9.65 -14.87 -3.03
N PRO A 200 10.17 -13.78 -2.44
CA PRO A 200 9.91 -13.46 -1.04
C PRO A 200 8.42 -13.24 -0.70
N HIS A 201 7.60 -12.85 -1.67
CA HIS A 201 6.14 -12.79 -1.50
C HIS A 201 5.51 -14.16 -1.75
N HIS A 202 5.94 -14.84 -2.80
CA HIS A 202 5.42 -16.15 -3.20
C HIS A 202 5.79 -17.33 -2.30
N LYS A 203 6.66 -17.13 -1.30
CA LYS A 203 6.90 -18.17 -0.29
C LYS A 203 5.65 -18.46 0.55
N TRP A 204 4.69 -17.55 0.61
CA TRP A 204 3.41 -17.70 1.31
C TRP A 204 2.39 -18.43 0.44
N ILE A 205 2.57 -19.74 0.23
CA ILE A 205 1.69 -20.54 -0.64
C ILE A 205 0.21 -20.45 -0.23
N MET A 206 -0.03 -20.47 1.09
CA MET A 206 -1.35 -20.24 1.69
C MET A 206 -1.27 -18.96 2.52
N PRO A 207 -1.36 -17.79 1.88
CA PRO A 207 -1.14 -16.52 2.56
C PRO A 207 -2.24 -16.27 3.61
N THR A 208 -1.90 -15.51 4.65
CA THR A 208 -2.91 -14.86 5.50
C THR A 208 -3.05 -13.38 5.09
N PRO A 209 -4.03 -12.62 5.64
CA PRO A 209 -4.14 -11.18 5.39
C PRO A 209 -2.85 -10.41 5.69
N PHE A 210 -2.00 -10.92 6.60
CA PHE A 210 -0.71 -10.33 6.94
C PHE A 210 0.37 -10.53 5.85
N ALA A 211 0.18 -11.45 4.89
CA ALA A 211 1.06 -11.60 3.74
C ALA A 211 0.93 -10.45 2.73
N SER A 212 -0.16 -9.68 2.81
CA SER A 212 -0.54 -8.67 1.82
C SER A 212 0.50 -7.60 1.54
N HIS A 213 1.39 -7.29 2.49
CA HIS A 213 2.48 -6.33 2.35
C HIS A 213 3.86 -6.97 2.60
N ALA A 214 3.91 -8.29 2.75
CA ALA A 214 5.13 -9.05 2.97
C ALA A 214 5.86 -9.30 1.64
N PHE A 215 6.37 -8.23 1.03
CA PHE A 215 7.11 -8.22 -0.23
C PHE A 215 8.60 -7.96 -0.02
N HIS A 216 9.39 -8.06 -1.08
CA HIS A 216 10.59 -7.24 -1.19
C HIS A 216 10.17 -5.77 -1.35
N PRO A 217 10.83 -4.77 -0.72
CA PRO A 217 10.36 -3.38 -0.78
C PRO A 217 10.29 -2.82 -2.21
N LEU A 218 11.23 -3.18 -3.09
CA LEU A 218 11.18 -2.77 -4.50
C LEU A 218 10.06 -3.44 -5.30
N ASP A 219 9.63 -4.65 -4.90
CA ASP A 219 8.48 -5.32 -5.51
C ASP A 219 7.20 -4.56 -5.13
N GLY A 220 6.97 -4.37 -3.83
CA GLY A 220 5.80 -3.63 -3.34
C GLY A 220 5.72 -2.20 -3.88
N PHE A 221 6.86 -1.48 -3.95
CA PHE A 221 6.89 -0.15 -4.58
C PHE A 221 6.64 -0.21 -6.08
N ALA A 222 7.25 -1.15 -6.82
CA ALA A 222 7.02 -1.26 -8.26
C ALA A 222 5.54 -1.45 -8.57
N GLN A 223 4.85 -2.33 -7.83
CA GLN A 223 3.41 -2.52 -8.00
C GLN A 223 2.58 -1.30 -7.57
N SER A 224 3.09 -0.41 -6.71
CA SER A 224 2.38 0.82 -6.32
C SER A 224 2.60 2.00 -7.28
N ILE A 225 3.65 1.97 -8.11
CA ILE A 225 4.00 3.06 -9.06
C ILE A 225 2.79 3.53 -9.90
N PRO A 226 1.96 2.66 -10.49
CA PRO A 226 0.85 3.11 -11.34
C PRO A 226 -0.13 4.04 -10.62
N TYR A 227 -0.36 3.84 -9.33
CA TYR A 227 -1.23 4.71 -8.52
C TYR A 227 -0.65 6.12 -8.36
N HIS A 228 0.67 6.23 -8.26
CA HIS A 228 1.38 7.50 -8.13
C HIS A 228 1.61 8.18 -9.47
N VAL A 229 1.77 7.43 -10.55
CA VAL A 229 1.97 7.97 -11.91
C VAL A 229 0.67 8.51 -12.51
N PHE A 230 -0.48 7.90 -12.20
CA PHE A 230 -1.78 8.33 -12.73
C PHE A 230 -2.00 9.86 -12.62
N PRO A 231 -1.87 10.51 -11.45
CA PRO A 231 -2.09 11.95 -11.32
C PRO A 231 -1.06 12.82 -12.06
N PHE A 232 0.07 12.28 -12.54
CA PHE A 232 0.99 13.06 -13.39
C PHE A 232 0.56 13.07 -14.87
N ILE A 233 -0.23 12.08 -15.28
CA ILE A 233 -0.70 11.93 -16.66
C ILE A 233 -2.13 12.47 -16.79
N PHE A 234 -3.01 12.10 -15.86
CA PHE A 234 -4.43 12.42 -15.88
C PHE A 234 -4.83 13.30 -14.69
N PRO A 235 -5.81 14.19 -14.84
CA PRO A 235 -6.38 14.90 -13.70
C PRO A 235 -6.92 13.92 -12.67
N LEU A 236 -6.74 14.19 -11.38
CA LEU A 236 -7.33 13.40 -10.31
C LEU A 236 -7.70 14.29 -9.13
N GLN A 237 -8.92 14.14 -8.61
CA GLN A 237 -9.37 14.99 -7.52
C GLN A 237 -8.66 14.60 -6.21
N LYS A 238 -8.18 15.58 -5.43
CA LYS A 238 -7.36 15.33 -4.24
C LYS A 238 -8.01 14.40 -3.21
N VAL A 239 -9.29 14.60 -2.89
CA VAL A 239 -10.05 13.77 -1.93
C VAL A 239 -10.28 12.36 -2.50
N ALA A 240 -10.61 12.24 -3.79
CA ALA A 240 -10.72 10.96 -4.48
C ALA A 240 -9.39 10.20 -4.45
N TYR A 241 -8.26 10.90 -4.60
CA TYR A 241 -6.93 10.27 -4.53
C TYR A 241 -6.64 9.69 -3.14
N VAL A 242 -6.95 10.42 -2.06
CA VAL A 242 -6.83 9.90 -0.69
C VAL A 242 -7.75 8.69 -0.46
N GLY A 243 -9.00 8.77 -0.92
CA GLY A 243 -9.95 7.66 -0.82
C GLY A 243 -9.50 6.42 -1.60
N LEU A 244 -8.96 6.61 -2.81
CA LEU A 244 -8.38 5.55 -3.62
C LEU A 244 -7.16 4.95 -2.94
N PHE A 245 -6.28 5.75 -2.34
CA PHE A 245 -5.13 5.24 -1.57
C PHE A 245 -5.56 4.29 -0.44
N ILE A 246 -6.64 4.60 0.27
CA ILE A 246 -7.20 3.70 1.30
C ILE A 246 -7.78 2.44 0.65
N PHE A 247 -8.61 2.61 -0.40
CA PHE A 247 -9.25 1.51 -1.11
C PHE A 247 -8.24 0.49 -1.64
N ILE A 248 -7.15 0.92 -2.27
CA ILE A 248 -6.16 0.00 -2.84
C ILE A 248 -5.46 -0.82 -1.75
N ASN A 249 -5.16 -0.23 -0.59
CA ASN A 249 -4.50 -0.93 0.51
C ASN A 249 -5.46 -1.94 1.16
N MET A 250 -6.73 -1.57 1.33
CA MET A 250 -7.77 -2.50 1.78
C MET A 250 -7.93 -3.66 0.80
N TRP A 251 -8.00 -3.37 -0.50
CA TRP A 251 -8.12 -4.39 -1.54
C TRP A 251 -6.95 -5.38 -1.50
N THR A 252 -5.71 -4.86 -1.44
CA THR A 252 -4.49 -5.67 -1.33
C THR A 252 -4.55 -6.60 -0.12
N ILE A 253 -5.12 -6.18 1.01
CA ILE A 253 -5.29 -7.06 2.18
C ILE A 253 -6.35 -8.14 1.92
N LEU A 254 -7.51 -7.74 1.43
CA LEU A 254 -8.67 -8.63 1.26
C LEU A 254 -8.45 -9.71 0.19
N ILE A 255 -7.64 -9.48 -0.84
CA ILE A 255 -7.32 -10.55 -1.81
C ILE A 255 -6.41 -11.65 -1.23
N HIS A 256 -5.81 -11.45 -0.05
CA HIS A 256 -4.94 -12.44 0.62
C HIS A 256 -5.63 -13.18 1.78
N ASP A 257 -6.90 -12.89 2.06
CA ASP A 257 -7.60 -13.47 3.22
C ASP A 257 -8.17 -14.88 2.98
N GLY A 258 -8.04 -15.40 1.75
CA GLY A 258 -8.49 -16.75 1.39
C GLY A 258 -10.01 -16.93 1.50
N GLU A 259 -10.80 -15.86 1.65
CA GLU A 259 -12.25 -15.94 1.69
C GLU A 259 -12.85 -15.67 0.31
N PHE A 260 -13.41 -16.73 -0.27
CA PHE A 260 -13.80 -16.78 -1.67
C PHE A 260 -15.22 -16.27 -1.88
N VAL A 261 -15.46 -14.99 -1.60
CA VAL A 261 -16.82 -14.39 -1.59
C VAL A 261 -17.45 -14.28 -2.99
N THR A 262 -16.65 -14.15 -4.06
CA THR A 262 -17.17 -13.87 -5.40
C THR A 262 -16.68 -14.87 -6.45
N GLN A 263 -17.63 -15.45 -7.20
CA GLN A 263 -17.38 -16.24 -8.40
C GLN A 263 -17.37 -15.38 -9.68
N SER A 264 -17.29 -14.05 -9.54
CA SER A 264 -17.38 -13.13 -10.67
C SER A 264 -16.31 -13.47 -11.73
N PRO A 265 -16.70 -13.59 -13.00
CA PRO A 265 -15.74 -13.82 -14.07
C PRO A 265 -14.92 -12.57 -14.40
N VAL A 266 -15.28 -11.42 -13.84
CA VAL A 266 -14.67 -10.11 -14.08
C VAL A 266 -13.73 -9.71 -12.95
N ILE A 267 -14.10 -9.95 -11.70
CA ILE A 267 -13.34 -9.52 -10.53
C ILE A 267 -12.21 -10.52 -10.24
N ASN A 268 -10.98 -10.03 -10.12
CA ASN A 268 -9.85 -10.80 -9.61
C ASN A 268 -9.84 -10.73 -8.07
N GLY A 269 -10.66 -11.58 -7.44
CA GLY A 269 -10.80 -11.65 -5.98
C GLY A 269 -9.84 -12.64 -5.32
N ALA A 270 -10.03 -12.87 -4.02
CA ALA A 270 -9.18 -13.77 -3.22
C ALA A 270 -9.00 -15.16 -3.83
N ALA A 271 -10.02 -15.73 -4.49
CA ALA A 271 -9.91 -17.06 -5.10
C ALA A 271 -8.92 -17.10 -6.27
N CYS A 272 -8.96 -16.08 -7.12
CA CYS A 272 -8.02 -15.94 -8.22
C CYS A 272 -6.60 -15.69 -7.70
N HIS A 273 -6.45 -14.90 -6.64
CA HIS A 273 -5.16 -14.58 -6.03
C HIS A 273 -4.56 -15.75 -5.22
N THR A 274 -5.38 -16.55 -4.54
CA THR A 274 -4.91 -17.81 -3.92
C THR A 274 -4.42 -18.79 -4.97
N MET A 275 -5.11 -18.91 -6.11
CA MET A 275 -4.60 -19.70 -7.23
C MET A 275 -3.29 -19.15 -7.79
N HIS A 276 -3.13 -17.83 -7.82
CA HIS A 276 -1.88 -17.20 -8.20
C HIS A 276 -0.73 -17.58 -7.25
N HIS A 277 -0.95 -17.55 -5.93
CA HIS A 277 0.04 -18.03 -4.95
C HIS A 277 0.36 -19.53 -5.05
N LEU A 278 -0.65 -20.35 -5.39
CA LEU A 278 -0.48 -21.80 -5.57
C LEU A 278 0.25 -22.17 -6.88
N TYR A 279 0.02 -21.43 -7.96
CA TYR A 279 0.44 -21.87 -9.30
C TYR A 279 1.36 -20.90 -10.02
N PHE A 280 1.68 -19.74 -9.42
CA PHE A 280 2.63 -18.69 -9.82
C PHE A 280 2.38 -18.02 -11.18
N ASN A 281 2.01 -18.79 -12.21
CA ASN A 281 2.00 -18.37 -13.61
C ASN A 281 0.63 -17.86 -14.12
N TYR A 282 -0.29 -17.53 -13.22
CA TYR A 282 -1.68 -17.19 -13.56
C TYR A 282 -2.22 -16.04 -12.71
N ASN A 283 -3.25 -15.35 -13.22
CA ASN A 283 -4.06 -14.37 -12.48
C ASN A 283 -3.26 -13.18 -11.89
N TYR A 284 -2.45 -12.50 -12.71
CA TYR A 284 -1.60 -11.38 -12.29
C TYR A 284 -2.34 -10.05 -12.08
N GLY A 285 -3.58 -9.90 -12.55
CA GLY A 285 -4.35 -8.66 -12.41
C GLY A 285 -4.62 -8.31 -10.93
N GLN A 286 -4.81 -7.02 -10.64
CA GLN A 286 -5.04 -6.58 -9.26
C GLN A 286 -6.53 -6.63 -8.92
N TYR A 287 -7.37 -6.05 -9.77
CA TYR A 287 -8.82 -5.89 -9.55
C TYR A 287 -9.64 -6.70 -10.54
N PHE A 288 -9.18 -6.77 -11.81
CA PHE A 288 -9.94 -7.38 -12.89
C PHE A 288 -9.18 -8.55 -13.50
N THR A 289 -9.95 -9.52 -14.01
CA THR A 289 -9.40 -10.64 -14.79
C THR A 289 -9.16 -10.27 -16.25
N LEU A 290 -9.50 -9.04 -16.65
CA LEU A 290 -9.47 -8.57 -18.04
C LEU A 290 -8.10 -8.78 -18.67
N TRP A 291 -7.05 -8.28 -18.04
CA TRP A 291 -5.69 -8.33 -18.60
C TRP A 291 -5.10 -9.73 -18.58
N ASP A 292 -5.47 -10.55 -17.60
CA ASP A 292 -5.14 -11.97 -17.61
C ASP A 292 -5.78 -12.71 -18.78
N ARG A 293 -7.02 -12.36 -19.16
CA ARG A 293 -7.67 -12.95 -20.33
C ARG A 293 -7.02 -12.49 -21.62
N VAL A 294 -6.74 -11.20 -21.74
CA VAL A 294 -6.06 -10.62 -22.92
C VAL A 294 -4.65 -11.21 -23.06
N GLY A 295 -3.91 -11.33 -21.96
CA GLY A 295 -2.54 -11.81 -21.95
C GLY A 295 -2.38 -13.34 -21.84
N GLY A 296 -3.48 -14.09 -21.81
CA GLY A 296 -3.47 -15.56 -21.78
C GLY A 296 -3.03 -16.19 -20.45
N SER A 297 -3.06 -15.45 -19.35
CA SER A 297 -2.69 -15.89 -18.00
C SER A 297 -3.90 -16.12 -17.08
N TYR A 298 -5.13 -16.00 -17.60
CA TYR A 298 -6.32 -16.24 -16.78
C TYR A 298 -6.52 -17.72 -16.50
N ARG A 299 -6.66 -18.05 -15.22
CA ARG A 299 -7.08 -19.37 -14.76
C ARG A 299 -8.27 -19.25 -13.82
N LYS A 300 -9.39 -19.88 -14.22
CA LYS A 300 -10.62 -19.86 -13.44
C LYS A 300 -10.43 -20.58 -12.09
N PRO A 301 -10.86 -19.98 -10.97
CA PRO A 301 -11.02 -20.66 -9.69
C PRO A 301 -11.85 -21.92 -9.77
N ASN A 302 -11.38 -22.97 -9.10
CA ASN A 302 -12.10 -24.23 -9.02
C ASN A 302 -13.39 -24.03 -8.22
N PRO A 303 -14.53 -24.60 -8.66
CA PRO A 303 -15.80 -24.49 -7.96
C PRO A 303 -15.73 -24.88 -6.49
N GLU A 304 -14.88 -25.84 -6.15
CA GLU A 304 -14.67 -26.39 -4.81
C GLU A 304 -14.15 -25.34 -3.82
N LEU A 305 -13.46 -24.29 -4.29
CA LEU A 305 -13.01 -23.20 -3.43
C LEU A 305 -14.20 -22.41 -2.87
N PHE A 306 -15.31 -22.32 -3.59
CA PHE A 306 -16.44 -21.50 -3.16
C PHE A 306 -17.41 -22.21 -2.19
N SER A 307 -17.15 -23.48 -1.87
CA SER A 307 -17.96 -24.27 -0.94
C SER A 307 -17.14 -24.55 0.31
N LYS A 308 -17.69 -24.20 1.49
CA LYS A 308 -16.97 -24.29 2.77
C LYS A 308 -16.56 -25.74 3.09
N GLU A 309 -17.40 -26.70 2.71
CA GLU A 309 -17.18 -28.12 2.95
C GLU A 309 -16.07 -28.70 2.07
N SER A 310 -15.86 -28.14 0.87
CA SER A 310 -14.90 -28.66 -0.10
C SER A 310 -13.59 -27.89 -0.15
N LYS A 311 -13.59 -26.57 0.15
CA LYS A 311 -12.40 -25.71 -0.01
C LYS A 311 -11.25 -26.15 0.90
N MET A 312 -11.57 -26.73 2.05
CA MET A 312 -10.62 -27.27 3.04
C MET A 312 -10.58 -28.81 3.06
N GLY A 313 -11.12 -29.45 2.02
CA GLY A 313 -11.17 -30.90 1.94
C GLY A 313 -9.83 -31.52 1.56
N ALA A 314 -9.52 -32.69 2.14
CA ALA A 314 -8.26 -33.40 1.89
C ALA A 314 -7.99 -33.66 0.39
N LYS A 315 -9.02 -33.99 -0.40
CA LYS A 315 -8.91 -34.20 -1.85
C LYS A 315 -8.47 -32.93 -2.58
N GLU A 316 -8.99 -31.78 -2.18
CA GLU A 316 -8.66 -30.52 -2.80
C GLU A 316 -7.24 -30.08 -2.43
N TRP A 317 -6.84 -30.24 -1.17
CA TRP A 317 -5.46 -29.99 -0.75
C TRP A 317 -4.46 -30.91 -1.44
N GLU A 318 -4.75 -32.21 -1.58
CA GLU A 318 -3.89 -33.13 -2.30
C GLU A 318 -3.70 -32.69 -3.77
N ARG A 319 -4.80 -32.25 -4.42
CA ARG A 319 -4.76 -31.70 -5.78
C ARG A 319 -3.93 -30.43 -5.87
N GLN A 320 -4.15 -29.47 -4.96
CA GLN A 320 -3.41 -28.21 -4.88
C GLN A 320 -1.92 -28.44 -4.65
N VAL A 321 -1.57 -29.29 -3.67
CA VAL A 321 -0.18 -29.62 -3.32
C VAL A 321 0.54 -30.25 -4.51
N LYS A 322 -0.05 -31.28 -5.12
CA LYS A 322 0.56 -31.98 -6.26
C LYS A 322 0.84 -31.04 -7.43
N GLU A 323 -0.13 -30.18 -7.74
CA GLU A 323 0.01 -29.26 -8.86
C GLU A 323 0.97 -28.10 -8.56
N MET A 324 0.93 -27.55 -7.34
CA MET A 324 1.86 -26.52 -6.87
C MET A 324 3.30 -27.06 -6.90
N GLU A 325 3.57 -28.24 -6.35
CA GLU A 325 4.92 -28.84 -6.32
C GLU A 325 5.48 -29.05 -7.72
N ARG A 326 4.64 -29.46 -8.68
CA ARG A 326 5.05 -29.58 -10.08
C ARG A 326 5.54 -28.25 -10.63
N ILE A 327 4.74 -27.19 -10.50
CA ILE A 327 5.07 -25.87 -11.05
C ILE A 327 6.23 -25.25 -10.27
N GLN A 328 6.27 -25.39 -8.96
CA GLN A 328 7.33 -24.87 -8.13
C GLN A 328 8.68 -25.51 -8.48
N ASN A 329 8.72 -26.81 -8.77
CA ASN A 329 9.95 -27.45 -9.25
C ASN A 329 10.37 -26.95 -10.64
N GLU A 330 9.41 -26.67 -11.53
CA GLU A 330 9.68 -26.07 -12.85
C GLU A 330 10.23 -24.64 -12.75
N VAL A 331 9.72 -23.82 -11.82
CA VAL A 331 10.04 -22.38 -11.69
C VAL A 331 11.23 -22.12 -10.76
N GLU A 332 11.25 -22.79 -9.61
CA GLU A 332 12.20 -22.54 -8.52
C GLU A 332 13.25 -23.65 -8.36
N GLY A 333 12.95 -24.87 -8.82
CA GLY A 333 13.74 -26.06 -8.55
C GLY A 333 13.44 -26.62 -7.16
N LYS A 334 14.49 -26.90 -6.37
CA LYS A 334 14.34 -27.52 -5.04
C LYS A 334 13.64 -26.58 -4.06
N ASP A 335 12.60 -27.08 -3.40
CA ASP A 335 11.92 -26.38 -2.29
C ASP A 335 12.82 -26.21 -1.07
N ASP A 336 13.06 -24.96 -0.68
CA ASP A 336 13.84 -24.52 0.47
C ASP A 336 12.97 -24.10 1.66
N ARG A 337 11.64 -24.23 1.57
CA ARG A 337 10.69 -23.82 2.61
C ARG A 337 10.54 -24.89 3.71
N SER A 338 10.23 -24.43 4.92
CA SER A 338 9.98 -25.29 6.09
C SER A 338 8.51 -25.20 6.51
N TYR A 339 7.78 -26.29 6.27
CA TYR A 339 6.35 -26.41 6.55
C TYR A 339 6.09 -26.92 7.97
N GLY A 340 4.91 -26.56 8.52
CA GLY A 340 4.52 -26.91 9.89
C GLY A 340 4.02 -28.35 10.10
N GLY A 341 3.94 -29.17 9.05
CA GLY A 341 3.34 -30.52 9.09
C GLY A 341 4.35 -31.68 9.16
N GLU A 342 4.28 -32.42 10.28
CA GLU A 342 4.86 -33.75 10.60
C GLU A 342 6.40 -33.95 10.52
N GLY A 343 7.07 -33.71 11.66
CA GLY A 343 8.45 -34.14 11.91
C GLY A 343 8.85 -34.32 13.38
N GLU A 344 7.96 -34.11 14.35
CA GLU A 344 8.23 -34.30 15.78
C GLU A 344 7.10 -35.13 16.41
N GLY A 345 7.24 -36.46 16.48
CA GLY A 345 6.21 -37.31 17.10
C GLY A 345 6.24 -38.81 16.83
N LYS A 346 7.15 -39.31 15.98
CA LYS A 346 7.39 -40.76 15.82
C LYS A 346 8.88 -41.09 15.85
N LYS A 347 9.55 -40.84 16.98
CA LYS A 347 10.70 -41.67 17.33
C LYS A 347 10.18 -42.83 18.17
N LYS A 348 10.20 -44.01 17.54
CA LYS A 348 10.26 -45.29 18.26
C LYS A 348 11.33 -45.19 19.35
N ILE A 349 10.96 -45.50 20.59
CA ILE A 349 11.48 -46.59 21.43
C ILE A 349 10.45 -46.79 22.54
#